data_AF-A0A166E7J6-F1
#
_entry.id   AF-A0A166E7J6-F1
#
_cell.length_a   1.000
_cell.length_b   1.000
_cell.length_c   1.000
_cell.angle_alpha   90.00
_cell.angle_beta   90.00
_cell.angle_gamma   90.00
#
_symmetry.space_group_name_H-M   'P 1'
#
loop_
_entity.id
_entity.type
_entity.pdbx_description
1 polymer ?
#
loop_
_entity_poly.entity_id
_entity_poly.type
_entity_poly.pdbx_seq_one_letter_code
_entity_poly.pdbx_strand_id
1 'polypeptide(L)'
;MKIAVASTNGKEVDLHFGDANQFFIFNIEEDENNFQELREKTDLTLQEHTERWRGSIDLIEDCKAVLCSKIGKEPQIELRKLGIKAIPLDCTVKDALKECSAHLKLSD
;
A
#
# COMPACT_ATOMS: atom_id res chain seq x y z
N MET A 1 -0.67 -11.17 7.92
CA MET A 1 -1.49 -10.35 6.99
C MET A 1 -0.60 -9.39 6.21
N LYS A 2 -0.66 -9.37 4.87
CA LYS A 2 0.18 -8.47 4.05
C LYS A 2 -0.38 -7.05 3.94
N ILE A 3 0.47 -6.06 4.18
CA ILE A 3 0.19 -4.64 4.06
C ILE A 3 1.22 -4.02 3.13
N ALA A 4 0.76 -3.36 2.07
CA ALA A 4 1.61 -2.61 1.17
C ALA A 4 1.78 -1.17 1.66
N VAL A 5 2.98 -0.61 1.56
CA VAL A 5 3.26 0.76 1.96
C VAL A 5 3.94 1.51 0.81
N ALA A 6 3.26 2.53 0.30
CA ALA A 6 3.76 3.42 -0.74
C ALA A 6 4.75 4.40 -0.10
N SER A 7 6.04 4.12 -0.25
CA SER A 7 7.13 4.87 0.37
C SER A 7 8.32 5.02 -0.57
N THR A 8 9.04 6.14 -0.49
CA THR A 8 10.32 6.33 -1.19
C THR A 8 11.47 5.53 -0.55
N ASN A 9 11.42 5.29 0.76
CA ASN A 9 12.58 4.80 1.53
C ASN A 9 12.23 3.77 2.62
N GLY A 10 10.96 3.40 2.76
CA GLY A 10 10.47 2.46 3.77
C GLY A 10 10.35 3.03 5.18
N LYS A 11 10.52 4.34 5.37
CA LYS A 11 10.45 5.03 6.67
C LYS A 11 9.23 5.93 6.82
N GLU A 12 8.84 6.62 5.75
CA GLU A 12 7.68 7.52 5.72
C GLU A 12 6.65 7.05 4.69
N VAL A 13 5.36 7.24 4.98
CA VAL A 13 4.30 7.01 3.99
C VAL A 13 4.11 8.29 3.17
N ASP A 14 4.95 8.46 2.15
CA ASP A 14 5.09 9.73 1.42
C ASP A 14 4.59 9.69 -0.04
N LEU A 15 4.37 8.51 -0.61
CA LEU A 15 3.97 8.39 -2.01
C LEU A 15 2.45 8.42 -2.21
N HIS A 16 2.00 9.19 -3.20
CA HIS A 16 0.64 9.12 -3.73
C HIS A 16 0.46 7.79 -4.48
N PHE A 17 -0.61 7.04 -4.20
CA PHE A 17 -0.80 5.69 -4.74
C PHE A 17 -0.69 5.59 -6.27
N GLY A 18 -1.24 6.59 -6.97
CA GLY A 18 -1.23 6.62 -8.43
C GLY A 18 0.14 6.85 -9.06
N ASP A 19 1.04 7.49 -8.31
CA ASP A 19 2.40 7.82 -8.78
C ASP A 19 3.46 6.92 -8.15
N ALA A 20 3.09 6.14 -7.13
CA ALA A 20 3.96 5.19 -6.46
C ALA A 20 4.52 4.20 -7.48
N ASN A 21 5.84 4.15 -7.62
CA ASN A 21 6.56 3.19 -8.44
C ASN A 21 7.02 1.97 -7.64
N GLN A 22 6.88 2.00 -6.31
CA GLN A 22 7.30 0.92 -5.43
C GLN A 22 6.42 0.81 -4.19
N PHE A 23 6.39 -0.39 -3.62
CA PHE A 23 5.67 -0.71 -2.39
C PHE A 23 6.52 -1.59 -1.48
N PHE A 24 6.68 -1.16 -0.24
CA PHE A 24 7.27 -1.97 0.82
C PHE A 24 6.18 -2.89 1.38
N ILE A 25 6.39 -4.20 1.30
CA ILE A 25 5.42 -5.18 1.77
C ILE A 25 5.82 -5.61 3.18
N PHE A 26 4.88 -5.47 4.10
CA PHE A 26 5.01 -5.92 5.48
C PHE A 26 4.02 -7.03 5.76
N ASN A 27 4.41 -8.00 6.59
CA ASN A 27 3.50 -8.95 7.19
C ASN A 27 3.24 -8.53 8.63
N ILE A 28 1.97 -8.31 8.96
CA ILE A 28 1.51 -8.13 10.34
C ILE A 28 1.15 -9.50 10.89
N GLU A 29 1.86 -9.92 11.94
CA GLU A 29 1.55 -11.08 12.78
C GLU A 29 1.14 -10.60 14.19
N GLU A 30 0.78 -11.51 15.11
CA GLU A 30 0.19 -11.14 16.39
C GLU A 30 1.05 -10.15 17.19
N ASP A 31 2.38 -10.25 17.15
CA ASP A 31 3.27 -9.43 17.98
C ASP A 31 4.29 -8.59 17.19
N GLU A 32 4.47 -8.84 15.88
CA GLU A 32 5.52 -8.19 15.09
C GLU A 32 5.07 -7.80 13.68
N ASN A 33 5.61 -6.66 13.22
CA ASN A 33 5.44 -6.16 11.85
C ASN A 33 6.75 -6.42 11.09
N ASN A 34 6.77 -7.44 10.25
CA ASN A 34 7.98 -7.89 9.58
C ASN A 34 8.02 -7.44 8.11
N PHE A 35 9.05 -6.69 7.75
CA PHE A 35 9.32 -6.39 6.34
C PHE A 35 9.58 -7.68 5.57
N GLN A 36 8.91 -7.84 4.43
CA GLN A 36 9.01 -9.03 3.59
C GLN A 36 9.85 -8.74 2.34
N GLU A 37 9.44 -7.74 1.56
CA GLU A 37 10.00 -7.47 0.24
C GLU A 37 9.66 -6.05 -0.23
N LEU A 38 10.46 -5.55 -1.18
CA LEU A 38 10.16 -4.36 -1.97
C LEU A 38 9.65 -4.82 -3.33
N ARG A 39 8.50 -4.28 -3.77
CA ARG A 39 7.93 -4.53 -5.09
C ARG A 39 7.95 -3.25 -5.91
N GLU A 40 8.49 -3.31 -7.12
CA GLU A 40 8.69 -2.14 -7.99
C GLU A 40 7.97 -2.33 -9.33
N LYS A 41 7.47 -1.24 -9.91
CA LYS A 41 6.93 -1.25 -11.27
C LYS A 41 8.06 -1.47 -12.26
N THR A 42 7.84 -2.35 -13.23
CA THR A 42 8.71 -2.45 -14.40
C THR A 42 8.46 -1.26 -15.33
N ASP A 43 9.52 -0.70 -15.93
CA ASP A 43 9.50 0.47 -16.80
C ASP A 43 8.48 0.41 -17.96
N LEU A 44 8.08 -0.80 -18.38
CA LEU A 44 7.08 -1.03 -19.43
C LEU A 44 5.68 -0.47 -19.10
N THR A 45 5.36 -0.27 -17.82
CA THR A 45 4.01 0.14 -17.35
C THR A 45 3.81 1.66 -17.27
N LEU A 46 4.81 2.46 -17.64
CA LEU A 46 4.81 3.92 -17.38
C LEU A 46 4.31 4.79 -18.54
N GLN A 47 3.90 4.21 -19.68
CA GLN A 47 3.66 4.98 -20.91
C GLN A 47 2.32 5.75 -20.95
N GLU A 48 1.30 5.37 -20.16
CA GLU A 48 -0.03 6.00 -20.22
C GLU A 48 -0.56 6.45 -18.84
N HIS A 49 -1.18 7.63 -18.78
CA HIS A 49 -1.66 8.25 -17.52
C HIS A 49 -2.74 7.41 -16.79
N THR A 50 -3.59 6.70 -17.54
CA THR A 50 -4.65 5.85 -16.97
C THR A 50 -4.11 4.50 -16.47
N GLU A 51 -2.92 4.09 -16.93
CA GLU A 51 -2.31 2.80 -16.60
C GLU A 51 -1.43 2.86 -15.34
N ARG A 52 -1.03 4.06 -14.91
CA ARG A 52 -0.08 4.21 -13.78
C ARG A 52 -0.56 3.53 -12.50
N TRP A 53 -1.79 3.77 -12.06
CA TRP A 53 -2.30 3.15 -10.84
C TRP A 53 -2.73 1.69 -11.05
N ARG A 54 -2.99 1.26 -12.30
CA ARG A 54 -3.27 -0.16 -12.60
C ARG A 54 -2.04 -1.02 -12.34
N GLY A 55 -0.88 -0.58 -12.82
CA GLY A 55 0.38 -1.25 -12.47
C GLY A 55 0.68 -1.23 -10.97
N SER A 56 0.14 -0.27 -10.20
CA SER A 56 0.25 -0.31 -8.73
C SER A 56 -0.58 -1.43 -8.13
N ILE A 57 -1.77 -1.71 -8.68
CA ILE A 57 -2.66 -2.77 -8.18
C ILE A 57 -2.04 -4.14 -8.37
N ASP A 58 -1.44 -4.40 -9.53
CA ASP A 58 -0.79 -5.68 -9.84
C ASP A 58 0.30 -6.02 -8.81
N LEU A 59 1.00 -5.00 -8.29
CA LEU A 59 2.04 -5.19 -7.27
C LEU A 59 1.49 -5.53 -5.88
N ILE A 60 0.20 -5.33 -5.61
CA ILE A 60 -0.36 -5.42 -4.26
C ILE A 60 -1.64 -6.25 -4.18
N GLU A 61 -1.98 -7.02 -5.22
CA GLU A 61 -3.24 -7.76 -5.31
C GLU A 61 -3.46 -8.79 -4.17
N ASP A 62 -2.36 -9.27 -3.57
CA ASP A 62 -2.36 -10.20 -2.43
C ASP A 62 -2.36 -9.51 -1.06
N CYS A 63 -2.35 -8.18 -1.02
CA CYS A 63 -2.33 -7.37 0.20
C CYS A 63 -3.75 -7.08 0.69
N LYS A 64 -3.93 -6.98 2.01
CA LYS A 64 -5.22 -6.61 2.63
C LYS A 64 -5.44 -5.10 2.67
N ALA A 65 -4.36 -4.34 2.70
CA ALA A 65 -4.42 -2.89 2.68
C ALA A 65 -3.19 -2.30 1.99
N VAL A 66 -3.36 -1.05 1.52
CA VAL A 66 -2.27 -0.19 1.05
C VAL A 66 -2.29 1.14 1.79
N LEU A 67 -1.13 1.50 2.35
CA LEU A 67 -0.89 2.78 3.02
C LEU A 67 -0.21 3.71 2.02
N CYS A 68 -0.72 4.92 1.87
CA CYS A 68 -0.21 5.91 0.93
C CYS A 68 -0.47 7.32 1.45
N SER A 69 0.26 8.33 0.98
CA SER A 69 0.03 9.70 1.43
C SER A 69 -1.31 10.24 0.94
N LYS A 70 -1.68 9.85 -0.30
CA LYS A 70 -2.91 10.26 -0.98
C LYS A 70 -3.33 9.20 -2.01
N ILE A 71 -4.63 9.17 -2.34
CA ILE A 71 -5.19 8.34 -3.39
C ILE A 71 -6.40 9.00 -4.04
N GLY A 72 -6.51 8.90 -5.36
CA GLY A 72 -7.66 9.38 -6.12
C GLY A 72 -8.90 8.49 -5.97
N LYS A 73 -10.08 9.02 -6.34
CA LYS A 73 -11.36 8.32 -6.18
C LYS A 73 -11.45 7.01 -6.97
N GLU A 74 -10.97 7.01 -8.22
CA GLU A 74 -11.04 5.84 -9.10
C GLU A 74 -10.21 4.64 -8.60
N PRO A 75 -8.88 4.77 -8.34
CA PRO A 75 -8.10 3.66 -7.79
C PRO A 75 -8.62 3.18 -6.43
N GLN A 76 -9.17 4.07 -5.60
CA GLN A 76 -9.78 3.68 -4.33
C GLN A 76 -11.02 2.79 -4.52
N ILE A 77 -11.84 3.05 -5.55
CA ILE A 77 -13.01 2.22 -5.88
C ILE A 77 -12.56 0.84 -6.38
N GLU A 78 -11.55 0.77 -7.24
CA GLU A 78 -11.06 -0.50 -7.77
C GLU A 78 -10.39 -1.36 -6.69
N LEU A 79 -9.54 -0.78 -5.84
CA LEU A 79 -8.96 -1.49 -4.70
C LEU A 79 -10.04 -2.09 -3.79
N ARG A 80 -11.12 -1.33 -3.53
CA ARG A 80 -12.25 -1.83 -2.73
C ARG A 80 -12.93 -3.03 -3.37
N LYS A 81 -13.11 -3.04 -4.70
CA LYS A 81 -13.68 -4.20 -5.42
C LYS A 81 -12.82 -5.45 -5.29
N LEU A 82 -11.51 -5.29 -5.17
CA LEU A 82 -10.54 -6.36 -4.94
C LEU A 82 -10.41 -6.75 -3.45
N GLY A 83 -11.14 -6.10 -2.54
CA GLY A 83 -11.04 -6.35 -1.10
C GLY A 83 -9.79 -5.75 -0.45
N ILE A 84 -9.13 -4.80 -1.11
CA ILE A 84 -7.95 -4.10 -0.63
C ILE A 84 -8.36 -2.76 -0.04
N LYS A 85 -8.04 -2.50 1.22
CA LYS A 85 -8.35 -1.23 1.89
C LYS A 85 -7.26 -0.20 1.60
N ALA A 86 -7.60 0.88 0.90
CA ALA A 86 -6.70 2.02 0.75
C ALA A 86 -6.83 2.96 1.97
N ILE A 87 -5.71 3.22 2.65
CA ILE A 87 -5.67 4.05 3.86
C ILE A 87 -4.72 5.23 3.60
N PRO A 88 -5.25 6.43 3.32
CA PRO A 88 -4.43 7.63 3.19
C PRO A 88 -3.99 8.12 4.57
N LEU A 89 -2.69 8.29 4.76
CA LEU A 89 -2.09 8.74 6.02
C LEU A 89 -0.73 9.40 5.78
N ASP A 90 -0.36 10.34 6.64
CA ASP A 90 0.87 11.13 6.56
C ASP A 90 1.63 10.98 7.89
N CYS A 91 2.38 9.88 8.00
CA CYS A 91 3.19 9.55 9.17
C CYS A 91 4.27 8.52 8.85
N THR A 92 5.04 8.13 9.86
CA THR A 92 6.07 7.11 9.72
C THR A 92 5.44 5.74 9.44
N VAL A 93 6.14 4.91 8.67
CA VAL A 93 5.74 3.53 8.38
C VAL A 93 5.52 2.73 9.67
N LYS A 94 6.36 2.97 10.69
CA LYS A 94 6.24 2.32 11.99
C LYS A 94 4.90 2.63 12.67
N ASP A 95 4.51 3.89 12.70
CA ASP A 95 3.25 4.32 13.31
C ASP A 95 2.05 3.84 12.50
N ALA A 96 2.14 3.93 11.17
CA ALA A 96 1.12 3.47 10.25
C ALA A 96 0.80 1.97 10.40
N LEU A 97 1.83 1.13 10.51
CA LEU A 97 1.66 -0.31 10.72
C LEU A 97 1.09 -0.62 12.11
N LYS A 98 1.46 0.16 13.14
CA LYS A 98 0.91 0.02 14.50
C LYS A 98 -0.57 0.37 14.55
N GLU A 99 -1.00 1.41 13.85
CA GLU A 99 -2.41 1.79 13.75
C GLU A 99 -3.21 0.72 12.99
N CYS A 100 -2.65 0.19 11.90
CA CYS A 100 -3.26 -0.91 11.15
C CYS A 100 -3.44 -2.17 12.02
N SER A 101 -2.41 -2.58 12.78
CA SER A 101 -2.51 -3.76 13.64
C SER A 101 -3.55 -3.56 14.75
N ALA A 102 -3.66 -2.36 15.31
CA ALA A 102 -4.67 -2.06 16.34
C ALA A 102 -6.11 -2.12 15.80
N HIS A 103 -6.35 -1.61 14.60
CA HIS A 103 -7.70 -1.56 14.01
C HIS A 103 -8.14 -2.85 13.32
N LEU A 104 -7.20 -3.64 12.81
CA LEU A 104 -7.53 -4.91 12.14
C LEU A 104 -7.78 -6.04 13.13
N LYS A 105 -7.16 -6.01 14.33
CA LYS A 105 -7.46 -6.93 15.44
C LYS A 105 -8.86 -6.79 16.04
N LEU A 106 -9.56 -5.68 15.76
CA LEU A 106 -10.91 -5.39 16.27
C LEU A 106 -12.03 -5.83 15.32
N SER A 107 -11.68 -6.34 14.14
CA SER A 107 -12.62 -6.71 13.08
C SER A 107 -12.81 -8.23 12.89
N ASP A 108 -12.16 -9.05 13.72
CA ASP A 108 -12.34 -10.51 13.81
C ASP A 108 -13.25 -10.90 14.99
#